data_AF-A0A7J7MJ33-F1
#
_entry.id   AF-A0A7J7MJ33-F1
#
_cell.length_a   1.000
_cell.length_b   1.000
_cell.length_c   1.000
_cell.angle_alpha   90.00
_cell.angle_beta   90.00
_cell.angle_gamma   90.00
#
_symmetry.space_group_name_H-M   'P 1'
#
loop_
_entity.id
_entity.type
_entity.pdbx_description
1 polymer ?
#
loop_
_entity_poly.entity_id
_entity_poly.type
_entity_poly.pdbx_seq_one_letter_code
_entity_poly.pdbx_strand_id
1 'polypeptide(L)'
;MELQLVQFLLKQAGVDKRTGDLFGNRDLLNIARNMARGIKGVENVYTQHQPLLFQTMESITKGRLRDLDYPFIGNHFQQGRPHEVVIFIVGGTTYEEARAVALQNATNSGTRFILGGSVILNSKRFLKDLEEAQKIARNNANLF
;
A
#
# COMPACT_ATOMS: atom_id res chain seq x y z
N MET A 1 -21.17 -7.74 15.93
CA MET A 1 -20.49 -8.40 14.79
C MET A 1 -19.36 -7.52 14.27
N GLU A 2 -19.65 -6.27 13.90
CA GLU A 2 -18.65 -5.32 13.36
C GLU A 2 -17.48 -5.01 14.30
N LEU A 3 -17.72 -4.86 15.62
CA LEU A 3 -16.66 -4.58 16.59
C LEU A 3 -15.57 -5.68 16.64
N GLN A 4 -15.97 -6.95 16.46
CA GLN A 4 -15.04 -8.08 16.44
C GLN A 4 -14.19 -8.09 15.16
N LEU A 5 -14.75 -7.61 14.05
CA LEU A 5 -14.04 -7.53 12.77
C LEU A 5 -12.96 -6.43 12.82
N VAL A 6 -13.25 -5.30 13.46
CA VAL A 6 -12.26 -4.23 13.72
C VAL A 6 -11.11 -4.75 14.58
N GLN A 7 -11.42 -5.44 15.68
CA GLN A 7 -10.38 -6.03 16.54
C GLN A 7 -9.51 -7.05 15.77
N PHE A 8 -10.14 -7.87 14.92
CA PHE A 8 -9.40 -8.81 14.08
C PHE A 8 -8.51 -8.08 13.07
N LEU A 9 -9.02 -7.05 12.40
CA LEU A 9 -8.22 -6.21 11.49
C LEU A 9 -7.01 -5.61 12.20
N LEU A 10 -7.20 -5.01 13.38
CA LEU A 10 -6.10 -4.45 14.17
C LEU A 10 -5.10 -5.52 14.63
N LYS A 11 -5.56 -6.73 14.91
CA LYS A 11 -4.67 -7.84 15.25
C LYS A 11 -3.81 -8.29 14.06
N GLN A 12 -4.38 -8.32 12.85
CA GLN A 12 -3.69 -8.79 11.64
C GLN A 12 -2.84 -7.70 10.97
N ALA A 13 -3.33 -6.46 10.96
CA ALA A 13 -2.74 -5.32 10.25
C ALA A 13 -2.40 -4.15 11.19
N GLY A 14 -2.22 -4.44 12.48
CA GLY A 14 -1.82 -3.48 13.51
C GLY A 14 -0.44 -2.88 13.25
N VAL A 15 -0.07 -1.85 14.02
CA VAL A 15 1.21 -1.16 13.85
C VAL A 15 2.41 -2.10 13.97
N ASP A 16 2.33 -3.11 14.84
CA ASP A 16 3.40 -4.09 15.06
C ASP A 16 3.52 -5.15 13.95
N LYS A 17 2.53 -5.21 13.05
CA LYS A 17 2.50 -6.15 11.92
C LYS A 17 2.87 -5.49 10.59
N ARG A 18 2.83 -4.16 10.52
CA ARG A 18 3.07 -3.39 9.30
C ARG A 18 4.56 -3.19 9.07
N THR A 19 4.98 -3.31 7.82
CA THR A 19 6.36 -3.03 7.41
C THR A 19 6.63 -1.53 7.42
N GLY A 20 7.73 -1.12 8.05
CA GLY A 20 8.18 0.27 8.10
C GLY A 20 7.21 1.25 8.78
N ASP A 21 7.51 2.54 8.66
CA ASP A 21 6.61 3.63 9.06
C ASP A 21 5.65 3.99 7.92
N LEU A 22 4.64 3.14 7.72
CA LEU A 22 3.66 3.21 6.63
C LEU A 22 2.96 4.58 6.50
N PHE A 23 2.78 5.28 7.62
CA PHE A 23 2.06 6.55 7.67
C PHE A 23 2.99 7.75 7.85
N GLY A 24 4.31 7.54 7.89
CA GLY A 24 5.27 8.62 8.11
C GLY A 24 5.08 9.36 9.44
N ASN A 25 4.46 8.72 10.42
CA ASN A 25 4.09 9.34 11.69
C ASN A 25 5.29 9.51 12.63
N ARG A 26 6.46 8.94 12.29
CA ARG A 26 7.68 9.01 13.11
C ARG A 26 8.58 10.20 12.73
N ASP A 27 8.46 10.73 11.51
CA ASP A 27 9.35 11.77 11.00
C ASP A 27 8.62 13.12 10.85
N LEU A 28 8.98 14.10 11.68
CA LEU A 28 8.47 15.48 11.64
C LEU A 28 8.63 16.13 10.25
N LEU A 29 9.66 15.75 9.49
CA LEU A 29 9.88 16.20 8.11
C LEU A 29 8.86 15.61 7.11
N ASN A 30 8.42 14.37 7.32
CA ASN A 30 7.38 13.75 6.48
C ASN A 30 6.01 14.33 6.82
N ILE A 31 5.75 14.64 8.09
CA ILE A 31 4.57 15.41 8.54
C ILE A 31 4.55 16.79 7.87
N ALA A 32 5.67 17.53 7.91
CA ALA A 32 5.77 18.84 7.26
C ALA A 32 5.59 18.79 5.73
N ARG A 33 6.11 17.76 5.04
CA ARG A 33 5.86 17.54 3.60
C ARG A 33 4.40 17.22 3.30
N ASN A 34 3.76 16.39 4.12
CA ASN A 34 2.35 16.04 3.96
C ASN A 34 1.45 17.26 4.20
N MET A 35 1.79 18.11 5.18
CA MET A 35 1.15 19.40 5.41
C MET A 35 1.34 20.37 4.23
N ALA A 36 2.55 20.48 3.68
CA ALA A 36 2.82 21.31 2.51
C ALA A 36 2.08 20.83 1.24
N ARG A 37 1.87 19.52 1.09
CA ARG A 37 1.00 18.95 0.04
C ARG A 37 -0.47 19.29 0.26
N GLY A 38 -0.92 19.39 1.51
CA GLY A 38 -2.28 19.83 1.87
C GLY A 38 -2.57 21.31 1.56
N ILE A 39 -1.56 22.17 1.58
CA ILE A 39 -1.68 23.60 1.25
C ILE A 39 -1.71 23.84 -0.28
N LYS A 40 -1.27 22.87 -1.09
CA LYS A 40 -1.12 23.02 -2.54
C LYS A 40 -2.41 22.86 -3.37
N GLY A 41 -3.58 23.07 -2.75
CA GLY A 41 -4.86 23.05 -3.45
C GLY A 41 -5.28 21.64 -3.85
N VAL A 42 -5.84 20.89 -2.91
CA VAL A 42 -6.66 19.73 -3.29
C VAL A 42 -7.98 20.30 -3.79
N GLU A 43 -8.22 20.28 -5.10
CA GLU A 43 -9.47 20.77 -5.71
C GLU A 43 -10.73 20.11 -5.11
N ASN A 44 -10.57 18.99 -4.40
CA ASN A 44 -11.66 18.25 -3.79
C ASN A 44 -11.31 17.64 -2.41
N VAL A 45 -12.00 18.10 -1.37
CA VAL A 45 -11.90 17.62 0.04
C VAL A 45 -12.14 16.11 0.16
N TYR A 46 -12.90 15.50 -0.75
CA TYR A 46 -13.19 14.06 -0.75
C TYR A 46 -12.03 13.18 -1.26
N THR A 47 -10.93 13.77 -1.76
CA THR A 47 -9.78 13.05 -2.34
C THR A 47 -8.46 13.32 -1.61
N GLN A 48 -8.52 13.72 -0.34
CA GLN A 48 -7.33 13.94 0.49
C GLN A 48 -6.52 12.66 0.74
N HIS A 49 -7.19 11.50 0.74
CA HIS A 49 -6.50 10.22 0.85
C HIS A 49 -5.71 9.93 -0.41
N GLN A 50 -4.49 9.44 -0.22
CA GLN A 50 -3.65 8.93 -1.28
C GLN A 50 -3.20 7.52 -0.89
N PRO A 51 -3.36 6.51 -1.78
CA PRO A 51 -2.92 5.16 -1.45
C PRO A 51 -1.41 5.16 -1.24
N LEU A 52 -0.94 4.38 -0.26
CA LEU A 52 0.47 4.17 0.03
C LEU A 52 1.29 3.88 -1.23
N LEU A 53 0.70 3.14 -2.16
CA LEU A 53 1.31 2.75 -3.42
C LEU A 53 1.94 3.93 -4.18
N PHE A 54 1.32 5.11 -4.10
CA PHE A 54 1.88 6.32 -4.69
C PHE A 54 3.27 6.67 -4.13
N GLN A 55 3.42 6.65 -2.80
CA GLN A 55 4.69 6.97 -2.14
C GLN A 55 5.76 5.91 -2.45
N THR A 56 5.35 4.65 -2.58
CA THR A 56 6.23 3.55 -3.00
C THR A 56 6.73 3.77 -4.43
N MET A 57 5.84 4.09 -5.38
CA MET A 57 6.22 4.39 -6.77
C MET A 57 7.11 5.63 -6.89
N GLU A 58 6.86 6.69 -6.11
CA GLU A 58 7.75 7.85 -6.05
C GLU A 58 9.14 7.47 -5.53
N SER A 59 9.21 6.57 -4.54
CA SER A 59 10.48 6.14 -3.96
C SER A 59 11.29 5.26 -4.91
N ILE A 60 10.62 4.40 -5.69
CA ILE A 60 11.23 3.63 -6.77
C ILE A 60 11.76 4.57 -7.87
N THR A 61 10.92 5.50 -8.31
CA THR A 61 11.26 6.49 -9.35
C THR A 61 12.48 7.33 -8.95
N LYS A 62 12.63 7.66 -7.67
CA LYS A 62 13.75 8.44 -7.13
C LYS A 62 14.93 7.61 -6.63
N GLY A 63 14.88 6.28 -6.76
CA GLY A 63 15.95 5.39 -6.29
C GLY A 63 16.18 5.43 -4.77
N ARG A 64 15.13 5.68 -3.99
CA ARG A 64 15.19 5.85 -2.51
C ARG A 64 14.30 4.86 -1.76
N LEU A 65 13.88 3.78 -2.42
CA LEU A 65 13.14 2.70 -1.76
C LEU A 65 14.08 2.05 -0.73
N ARG A 66 13.60 1.82 0.49
CA ARG A 66 14.44 1.27 1.56
C ARG A 66 14.58 -0.24 1.40
N ASP A 67 15.81 -0.72 1.21
CA ASP A 67 16.11 -2.16 1.09
C ASP A 67 15.73 -2.95 2.35
N LEU A 68 15.72 -2.31 3.53
CA LEU A 68 15.26 -2.93 4.78
C LEU A 68 13.77 -3.31 4.74
N ASP A 69 12.94 -2.48 4.09
CA ASP A 69 11.50 -2.74 3.97
C ASP A 69 11.18 -3.57 2.71
N TYR A 70 11.99 -3.40 1.66
CA TYR A 70 11.80 -4.00 0.34
C TYR A 70 13.09 -4.69 -0.13
N PRO A 71 13.48 -5.81 0.51
CA PRO A 71 14.73 -6.48 0.19
C PRO A 71 14.68 -7.13 -1.20
N PHE A 72 15.83 -7.12 -1.88
CA PHE A 72 16.03 -7.90 -3.09
C PHE A 72 16.17 -9.39 -2.76
N ILE A 73 15.56 -10.25 -3.58
CA ILE A 73 15.75 -11.69 -3.51
C ILE A 73 16.77 -12.09 -4.58
N GLY A 74 17.81 -12.83 -4.19
CA GLY A 74 18.89 -13.26 -5.08
C GLY A 74 19.89 -12.15 -5.43
N ASN A 75 20.78 -12.41 -6.40
CA ASN A 75 21.86 -11.50 -6.76
C ASN A 75 21.50 -10.60 -7.96
N HIS A 76 20.28 -10.06 -7.97
CA HIS A 76 19.71 -9.31 -9.09
C HIS A 76 19.80 -7.78 -8.90
N PHE A 77 20.77 -7.31 -8.11
CA PHE A 77 20.98 -5.88 -7.94
C PHE A 77 21.41 -5.25 -9.28
N GLN A 78 20.55 -4.41 -9.84
CA GLN A 78 20.90 -3.58 -10.98
C GLN A 78 21.07 -2.14 -10.50
N GLN A 79 22.26 -1.59 -10.69
CA GLN A 79 22.48 -0.16 -10.49
C GLN A 79 21.66 0.60 -11.52
N GLY A 80 20.71 1.41 -11.05
CA GLY A 80 19.92 2.28 -11.89
C GLY A 80 18.43 2.22 -11.57
N ARG A 81 17.68 3.08 -12.24
CA ARG A 81 16.23 3.16 -12.10
C ARG A 81 15.57 2.11 -13.00
N PRO A 82 14.62 1.31 -12.50
CA PRO A 82 13.94 0.32 -13.33
C PRO A 82 13.08 1.00 -14.41
N HIS A 83 13.13 0.50 -15.64
CA HIS A 83 12.29 0.96 -16.75
C HIS A 83 10.86 0.44 -16.64
N GLU A 84 10.68 -0.76 -16.10
CA GLU A 84 9.39 -1.41 -15.92
C GLU A 84 9.32 -2.06 -14.54
N VAL A 85 8.20 -1.86 -13.85
CA VAL A 85 7.99 -2.33 -12.49
C VAL A 85 6.62 -2.98 -12.41
N VAL A 86 6.61 -4.27 -12.10
CA VAL A 86 5.38 -5.02 -11.84
C VAL A 86 5.11 -5.01 -10.34
N ILE A 87 3.92 -4.57 -9.96
CA ILE A 87 3.43 -4.50 -8.59
C ILE A 87 2.32 -5.54 -8.47
N PHE A 88 2.49 -6.51 -7.58
CA PHE A 88 1.46 -7.50 -7.30
C PHE A 88 0.97 -7.39 -5.85
N ILE A 89 -0.30 -7.01 -5.67
CA ILE A 89 -0.90 -6.89 -4.34
C ILE A 89 -1.56 -8.20 -3.94
N VAL A 90 -0.92 -8.89 -3.01
CA VAL A 90 -1.46 -10.10 -2.37
C VAL A 90 -2.66 -9.70 -1.50
N GLY A 91 -3.78 -10.39 -1.66
CA GLY A 91 -5.05 -10.06 -1.00
C GLY A 91 -5.97 -9.18 -1.84
N GLY A 92 -5.44 -8.56 -2.91
CA GLY A 92 -6.21 -7.83 -3.91
C GLY A 92 -5.86 -6.35 -3.98
N THR A 93 -6.18 -5.73 -5.11
CA THR A 93 -5.94 -4.31 -5.39
C THR A 93 -7.24 -3.55 -5.57
N THR A 94 -7.22 -2.23 -5.42
CA THR A 94 -8.39 -1.36 -5.57
C THR A 94 -8.33 -0.52 -6.84
N TYR A 95 -9.47 0.01 -7.28
CA TYR A 95 -9.50 0.98 -8.38
C TYR A 95 -8.79 2.30 -8.04
N GLU A 96 -8.70 2.66 -6.76
CA GLU A 96 -7.94 3.84 -6.32
C GLU A 96 -6.44 3.68 -6.59
N GLU A 97 -5.89 2.50 -6.28
CA GLU A 97 -4.50 2.15 -6.59
C GLU A 97 -4.25 2.08 -8.10
N ALA A 98 -5.19 1.49 -8.85
CA ALA A 98 -5.11 1.46 -10.31
C ALA A 98 -5.09 2.88 -10.91
N ARG A 99 -5.92 3.79 -10.38
CA ARG A 99 -5.89 5.21 -10.77
C ARG A 99 -4.56 5.86 -10.42
N ALA A 100 -3.99 5.59 -9.24
CA ALA A 100 -2.69 6.12 -8.86
C ALA A 100 -1.57 5.67 -9.83
N VAL A 101 -1.59 4.39 -10.24
CA VAL A 101 -0.65 3.83 -11.23
C VAL A 101 -0.84 4.47 -12.60
N ALA A 102 -2.08 4.64 -13.06
CA ALA A 102 -2.39 5.29 -14.34
C ALA A 102 -1.89 6.75 -14.36
N LEU A 103 -2.15 7.51 -13.30
CA LEU A 103 -1.65 8.88 -13.17
C LEU A 103 -0.12 8.93 -13.13
N GLN A 104 0.53 8.02 -12.40
CA GLN A 104 1.98 7.96 -12.34
C GLN A 104 2.60 7.65 -13.71
N ASN A 105 2.04 6.72 -14.47
CA ASN A 105 2.49 6.41 -15.83
C ASN A 105 2.32 7.60 -16.78
N ALA A 106 1.22 8.36 -16.65
CA ALA A 106 0.98 9.56 -17.46
C ALA A 106 2.02 10.69 -17.22
N THR A 107 2.71 10.69 -16.07
CA THR A 107 3.80 11.67 -15.82
C THR A 107 5.04 11.43 -16.69
N ASN A 108 5.13 10.31 -17.41
CA ASN A 108 6.27 9.96 -18.28
C ASN A 108 7.62 10.04 -17.57
N SER A 109 7.67 9.58 -16.32
CA SER A 109 8.87 9.68 -15.50
C SER A 109 10.03 8.81 -15.99
N GLY A 110 9.84 7.89 -16.95
CA GLY A 110 10.86 6.94 -17.43
C GLY A 110 10.79 5.55 -16.80
N THR A 111 9.84 5.33 -15.87
CA THR A 111 9.43 4.01 -15.36
C THR A 111 7.97 3.78 -15.69
N ARG A 112 7.66 2.61 -16.24
CA ARG A 112 6.31 2.10 -16.44
C ARG A 112 5.93 1.18 -15.29
N PHE A 113 4.82 1.48 -14.62
CA PHE A 113 4.26 0.65 -13.56
C PHE A 113 3.10 -0.20 -14.10
N ILE A 114 3.10 -1.48 -13.75
CA ILE A 114 2.01 -2.42 -14.03
C ILE A 114 1.46 -2.90 -12.70
N LEU A 115 0.15 -2.82 -12.52
CA LEU A 115 -0.52 -3.25 -11.30
C LEU A 115 -1.29 -4.55 -11.55
N GLY A 116 -1.06 -5.51 -10.67
CA GLY A 116 -1.84 -6.73 -10.54
C GLY A 116 -2.20 -6.98 -9.08
N GLY A 117 -3.18 -7.84 -8.87
CA GLY A 117 -3.53 -8.36 -7.56
C GLY A 117 -4.32 -9.64 -7.71
N SER A 118 -4.49 -10.37 -6.61
CA SER A 118 -5.26 -11.61 -6.61
C SER A 118 -6.75 -11.40 -6.95
N VAL A 119 -7.29 -10.21 -6.67
CA VAL A 119 -8.67 -9.81 -6.92
C VAL A 119 -8.74 -8.28 -6.97
N ILE A 120 -9.78 -7.73 -7.62
CA ILE A 120 -10.10 -6.30 -7.51
C ILE A 120 -11.11 -6.12 -6.37
N LEU A 121 -10.72 -5.35 -5.36
CA LEU A 121 -11.48 -5.14 -4.15
C LEU A 121 -12.32 -3.87 -4.20
N ASN A 122 -13.50 -3.98 -3.59
CA ASN A 122 -14.25 -2.87 -3.04
C ASN A 122 -14.47 -3.13 -1.53
N SER A 123 -14.98 -2.14 -0.79
CA SER A 123 -15.16 -2.24 0.66
C SER A 123 -16.03 -3.44 1.08
N LYS A 124 -17.09 -3.74 0.32
CA LYS A 124 -17.98 -4.87 0.62
C LYS A 124 -17.26 -6.22 0.49
N ARG A 125 -16.47 -6.39 -0.58
CA ARG A 125 -15.69 -7.61 -0.80
C ARG A 125 -14.59 -7.76 0.26
N PHE A 126 -13.88 -6.67 0.54
CA PHE A 126 -12.82 -6.65 1.56
C PHE A 126 -13.34 -7.06 2.94
N LEU A 127 -14.48 -6.51 3.38
CA LEU A 127 -15.09 -6.89 4.66
C LEU A 127 -15.50 -8.36 4.69
N LYS A 128 -16.03 -8.89 3.59
CA LYS A 128 -16.37 -10.31 3.49
C LYS A 128 -15.13 -11.21 3.56
N ASP A 129 -14.06 -10.86 2.86
CA ASP A 129 -12.80 -11.62 2.90
C ASP A 129 -12.21 -11.60 4.32
N LEU A 130 -12.34 -10.47 5.03
CA LEU A 130 -11.91 -10.33 6.42
C LEU A 130 -12.74 -11.19 7.39
N GLU A 131 -14.06 -11.30 7.17
CA GLU A 131 -14.93 -12.20 7.95
C GLU A 131 -14.58 -13.68 7.72
N GLU A 132 -14.30 -14.06 6.47
CA GLU A 132 -13.87 -15.41 6.11
C GLU A 132 -12.51 -15.74 6.76
N ALA A 133 -11.55 -14.82 6.70
CA ALA A 133 -10.25 -14.96 7.36
C ALA A 133 -10.40 -15.09 8.89
N GLN A 134 -11.31 -14.34 9.52
CA GLN A 134 -11.58 -14.47 10.96
C GLN A 134 -12.12 -15.85 11.31
N LYS A 135 -13.03 -16.40 10.50
CA LYS A 135 -13.59 -17.74 10.71
C LYS A 135 -12.51 -18.82 10.59
N ILE A 136 -11.66 -18.74 9.57
CA ILE A 136 -10.54 -19.67 9.37
C ILE A 136 -9.57 -19.61 10.56
N ALA A 137 -9.20 -18.40 11.01
CA ALA A 137 -8.30 -18.22 12.14
C ALA A 137 -8.87 -18.79 13.45
N ARG A 138 -10.19 -18.65 13.69
CA ARG A 138 -10.87 -19.25 14.85
C ARG A 138 -10.87 -20.78 14.77
N ASN A 139 -11.17 -21.35 13.61
CA ASN A 139 -11.17 -22.80 13.43
C ASN A 139 -9.78 -23.40 13.66
N ASN A 140 -8.73 -22.74 13.16
CA ASN A 140 -7.36 -23.19 13.39
C ASN A 140 -6.93 -23.09 14.85
N ALA A 141 -7.42 -22.09 15.60
CA ALA A 141 -7.14 -21.96 17.03
C ALA A 141 -7.81 -23.05 17.88
N ASN A 142 -8.88 -23.69 17.38
CA ASN A 142 -9.58 -24.78 18.07
C ASN A 142 -9.00 -26.17 17.75
N LEU A 143 -8.01 -26.25 16.84
CA LEU A 143 -7.35 -27.49 16.42
C LEU A 143 -6.03 -27.74 17.17
N PHE A 144 -5.66 -26.85 18.10
CA PHE A 144 -4.53 -26.95 19.03
C PHE A 144 -5.02 -26.70 20.46
#